data_AF-A0A4Z2FDU7-F1
#
_entry.id   AF-A0A4Z2FDU7-F1
#
_cell.length_a   1.000
_cell.length_b   1.000
_cell.length_c   1.000
_cell.angle_alpha   90.00
_cell.angle_beta   90.00
_cell.angle_gamma   90.00
#
_symmetry.space_group_name_H-M   'P 1'
#
loop_
_entity.id
_entity.type
_entity.pdbx_description
1 polymer ?
#
loop_
_entity_poly.entity_id
_entity_poly.type
_entity_poly.pdbx_seq_one_letter_code
_entity_poly.pdbx_strand_id
1 'polypeptide(L)'
;MAELEDLEFGKSDFVLLDEVTMEQFMENLKLRFEKGRIYTYIGEVVVSVNPYRQMDVYGEDSVDAYRGRELYENPPHLFAVADAAYKAMKRRAKDTCIVISGPVPTGQNPQRGPSPSPLSILS
;
A
#
# COMPACT_ATOMS: atom_id res chain seq x y z
N MET A 1 -10.14 13.78 2.99
CA MET A 1 -9.30 13.60 1.78
C MET A 1 -9.29 12.13 1.36
N ALA A 2 -9.06 11.17 2.27
CA ALA A 2 -9.22 9.74 1.98
C ALA A 2 -10.65 9.34 1.54
N GLU A 3 -11.69 9.83 2.24
CA GLU A 3 -13.09 9.53 1.90
C GLU A 3 -13.54 9.99 0.50
N LEU A 4 -12.85 10.97 -0.10
CA LEU A 4 -13.16 11.45 -1.45
C LEU A 4 -12.54 10.56 -2.53
N GLU A 5 -11.48 9.80 -2.21
CA GLU A 5 -10.90 8.85 -3.16
C GLU A 5 -11.73 7.56 -3.28
N ASP A 6 -12.45 7.16 -2.24
CA ASP A 6 -13.17 5.88 -2.22
C ASP A 6 -14.24 5.75 -3.32
N LEU A 7 -14.78 6.88 -3.80
CA LEU A 7 -15.80 6.92 -4.85
C LEU A 7 -15.21 6.89 -6.27
N GLU A 8 -14.01 7.42 -6.46
CA GLU A 8 -13.41 7.58 -7.80
C GLU A 8 -12.34 6.53 -8.13
N PHE A 9 -11.67 6.01 -7.09
CA PHE A 9 -10.53 5.10 -7.21
C PHE A 9 -10.79 3.70 -6.64
N GLY A 10 -11.96 3.45 -6.06
CA GLY A 10 -12.25 2.24 -5.29
C GLY A 10 -11.83 2.37 -3.83
N LYS A 11 -12.20 1.40 -3.00
CA LYS A 11 -12.00 1.42 -1.54
C LYS A 11 -10.51 1.46 -1.18
N SER A 12 -10.12 2.47 -0.41
CA SER A 12 -8.77 2.68 0.10
C SER A 12 -8.39 1.73 1.24
N ASP A 13 -9.39 1.23 1.98
CA ASP A 13 -9.24 0.20 2.99
C ASP A 13 -10.22 -0.95 2.71
N PHE A 14 -9.68 -2.17 2.67
CA PHE A 14 -10.47 -3.38 2.45
C PHE A 14 -11.42 -3.72 3.59
N VAL A 15 -11.21 -3.16 4.78
CA VAL A 15 -12.18 -3.28 5.89
C VAL A 15 -13.51 -2.61 5.54
N LEU A 16 -13.52 -1.68 4.58
CA LEU A 16 -14.70 -0.96 4.11
C LEU A 16 -15.39 -1.63 2.90
N LEU A 17 -14.96 -2.83 2.49
CA LEU A 17 -15.67 -3.60 1.47
C LEU A 17 -16.99 -4.13 2.04
N ASP A 18 -18.05 -4.06 1.25
CA ASP A 18 -19.36 -4.62 1.59
C ASP A 18 -19.31 -6.15 1.75
N GLU A 19 -18.54 -6.83 0.89
CA GLU A 19 -18.32 -8.28 0.95
C GLU A 19 -16.84 -8.63 0.86
N VAL A 20 -16.34 -9.38 1.85
CA VAL A 20 -14.95 -9.84 1.90
C VAL A 20 -14.79 -11.15 1.12
N THR A 21 -14.95 -11.07 -0.19
CA THR A 21 -14.70 -12.19 -1.12
C THR A 21 -13.45 -11.95 -1.95
N MET A 22 -12.81 -13.01 -2.43
CA MET A 22 -11.62 -12.90 -3.30
C MET A 22 -11.92 -12.13 -4.58
N GLU A 23 -13.14 -12.28 -5.12
CA GLU A 23 -13.57 -11.58 -6.33
C GLU A 23 -13.62 -10.07 -6.11
N GLN A 24 -14.33 -9.61 -5.08
CA GLN A 24 -14.41 -8.18 -4.72
C GLN A 24 -13.04 -7.58 -4.40
N PHE A 25 -12.18 -8.34 -3.72
CA PHE A 25 -10.82 -7.93 -3.40
C PHE A 25 -9.99 -7.69 -4.68
N MET A 26 -10.05 -8.63 -5.63
CA MET A 26 -9.33 -8.55 -6.89
C MET A 26 -9.89 -7.45 -7.81
N GLU A 27 -11.21 -7.27 -7.84
CA GLU A 27 -11.85 -6.17 -8.59
C GLU A 27 -11.42 -4.80 -8.08
N ASN A 28 -11.42 -4.60 -6.76
CA ASN A 28 -10.99 -3.34 -6.17
C ASN A 28 -9.48 -3.09 -6.40
N LEU A 29 -8.62 -4.10 -6.24
CA LEU A 29 -7.19 -3.97 -6.56
C LEU A 29 -6.96 -3.62 -8.03
N LYS A 30 -7.70 -4.26 -8.95
CA LYS A 30 -7.60 -3.99 -10.38
C LYS A 30 -8.01 -2.55 -10.69
N LEU A 31 -9.15 -2.09 -10.17
CA LEU A 31 -9.64 -0.73 -10.35
C LEU A 31 -8.61 0.30 -9.83
N ARG A 32 -8.09 0.09 -8.61
CA ARG A 32 -7.07 0.95 -8.01
C ARG A 32 -5.80 0.99 -8.86
N PHE A 33 -5.34 -0.17 -9.32
CA PHE A 33 -4.15 -0.29 -10.15
C PHE A 33 -4.29 0.44 -11.50
N GLU A 34 -5.43 0.26 -12.19
CA GLU A 34 -5.74 0.94 -13.45
C GLU A 34 -5.74 2.48 -13.29
N LYS A 35 -6.12 2.96 -12.10
CA LYS A 35 -6.08 4.38 -11.75
C LYS A 35 -4.74 4.85 -11.18
N GLY A 36 -3.72 3.99 -11.15
CA GLY A 36 -2.38 4.31 -10.67
C GLY A 36 -2.21 4.31 -9.15
N ARG A 37 -3.18 3.77 -8.40
CA ARG A 37 -3.09 3.57 -6.94
C ARG A 37 -2.54 2.18 -6.66
N ILE A 38 -1.27 2.12 -6.25
CA ILE A 38 -0.56 0.87 -6.00
C ILE A 38 -0.62 0.40 -4.54
N TYR A 39 -1.06 1.28 -3.63
CA TYR A 39 -1.19 0.99 -2.21
C TYR A 39 -2.66 0.97 -1.80
N THR A 40 -3.00 0.00 -0.93
CA THR A 40 -4.33 -0.15 -0.35
C THR A 40 -4.18 -0.67 1.09
N TYR A 41 -4.97 -0.17 2.02
CA TYR A 41 -4.95 -0.62 3.41
C TYR A 41 -5.78 -1.88 3.64
N ILE A 42 -5.38 -2.65 4.64
CA ILE A 42 -6.21 -3.61 5.37
C ILE A 42 -6.04 -3.24 6.84
N GLY A 43 -6.81 -2.27 7.33
CA GLY A 43 -6.57 -1.67 8.64
C GLY A 43 -5.14 -1.12 8.76
N GLU A 44 -4.36 -1.62 9.73
CA GLU A 44 -2.97 -1.18 9.96
C GLU A 44 -1.94 -1.78 8.98
N VAL A 45 -2.36 -2.73 8.13
CA VAL A 45 -1.51 -3.38 7.12
C VAL A 45 -1.63 -2.62 5.79
N VAL A 46 -0.55 -2.55 5.02
CA VAL A 46 -0.58 -2.00 3.65
C VAL A 46 -0.26 -3.07 2.61
N VAL A 47 -1.13 -3.18 1.61
CA VAL A 47 -0.93 -4.01 0.42
C VAL A 47 -0.34 -3.15 -0.69
N SER A 48 0.72 -3.64 -1.31
CA SER A 48 1.43 -3.03 -2.43
C SER A 48 1.31 -3.88 -3.68
N VAL A 49 0.89 -3.28 -4.79
CA VAL A 49 0.87 -3.90 -6.12
C VAL A 49 1.98 -3.31 -6.98
N ASN A 50 2.93 -4.12 -7.44
CA ASN A 50 4.05 -3.63 -8.25
C ASN A 50 3.58 -3.12 -9.63
N PRO A 51 3.80 -1.83 -9.97
CA PRO A 51 3.42 -1.26 -11.26
C PRO A 51 4.38 -1.60 -12.41
N TYR A 52 5.52 -2.26 -12.13
CA TYR A 52 6.59 -2.56 -13.10
C TYR A 52 7.12 -1.34 -13.87
N ARG A 53 6.89 -0.13 -13.34
CA ARG A 53 7.36 1.15 -13.86
C ARG A 53 7.72 2.07 -12.71
N GLN A 54 8.57 3.05 -12.98
CA GLN A 54 8.81 4.13 -12.02
C GLN A 54 7.56 4.99 -11.87
N MET A 55 7.31 5.46 -10.65
CA MET A 55 6.21 6.35 -10.29
C MET A 55 6.75 7.48 -9.43
N ASP A 56 6.22 8.68 -9.60
CA ASP A 56 6.65 9.90 -8.89
C ASP A 56 6.07 10.01 -7.47
N VAL A 57 5.76 8.89 -6.83
CA VAL A 57 5.11 8.85 -5.50
C VAL A 57 6.09 8.91 -4.33
N TYR A 58 7.40 8.84 -4.59
CA TYR A 58 8.46 8.77 -3.58
C TYR A 58 9.26 10.09 -3.42
N GLY A 59 8.75 11.22 -3.92
CA GLY A 59 9.41 12.52 -3.79
C GLY A 59 9.43 13.06 -2.35
N GLU A 60 10.21 14.12 -2.12
CA GLU A 60 10.27 14.82 -0.82
C GLU A 60 8.88 15.36 -0.42
N ASP A 61 8.10 15.89 -1.37
CA ASP A 61 6.74 16.36 -1.12
C ASP A 61 5.84 15.27 -0.53
N SER A 62 5.97 14.02 -1.02
CA SER A 62 5.26 12.88 -0.45
C SER A 62 5.73 12.60 0.98
N VAL A 63 7.03 12.61 1.25
CA VAL A 63 7.55 12.37 2.61
C VAL A 63 6.97 13.40 3.58
N ASP A 64 7.02 14.68 3.24
CA ASP A 64 6.49 15.75 4.09
C ASP A 64 4.97 15.68 4.25
N ALA A 65 4.24 15.22 3.22
CA ALA A 65 2.79 15.03 3.31
C ALA A 65 2.40 13.98 4.38
N TYR A 66 3.15 12.88 4.49
CA TYR A 66 2.87 11.79 5.45
C TYR A 66 3.54 11.99 6.82
N ARG A 67 4.56 12.84 6.91
CA ARG A 67 5.30 13.08 8.15
C ARG A 67 4.40 13.66 9.24
N GLY A 68 4.38 13.02 10.40
CA GLY A 68 3.64 13.54 11.55
C GLY A 68 2.12 13.34 11.49
N ARG A 69 1.58 12.74 10.42
CA ARG A 69 0.15 12.46 10.23
C ARG A 69 -0.32 11.14 10.84
N GLU A 70 -1.56 11.06 11.29
CA GLU A 70 -2.18 9.82 11.72
C GLU A 70 -2.53 8.93 10.53
N LEU A 71 -2.65 7.63 10.78
CA LEU A 71 -3.13 6.67 9.78
C LEU A 71 -4.53 7.11 9.34
N TYR A 72 -4.83 7.00 8.04
CA TYR A 72 -6.09 7.44 7.40
C TYR A 72 -6.30 8.95 7.19
N GLU A 73 -5.44 9.85 7.70
CA GLU A 73 -5.51 11.28 7.30
C GLU A 73 -5.23 11.46 5.80
N ASN A 74 -4.31 10.64 5.29
CA ASN A 74 -3.84 10.63 3.91
C ASN A 74 -4.19 9.33 3.19
N PRO A 75 -4.09 9.32 1.85
CA PRO A 75 -4.31 8.13 1.04
C PRO A 75 -3.36 6.98 1.44
N PRO A 76 -3.68 5.72 1.09
CA PRO A 76 -2.79 4.60 1.39
C PRO A 76 -1.39 4.79 0.80
N HIS A 77 -0.38 4.72 1.67
CA HIS A 77 1.01 4.86 1.26
C HIS A 77 1.96 4.19 2.25
N LEU A 78 3.12 3.73 1.74
CA LEU A 78 4.19 3.14 2.54
C LEU A 78 4.70 4.09 3.65
N PHE A 79 4.78 5.39 3.36
CA PHE A 79 5.27 6.39 4.30
C PHE A 79 4.37 6.55 5.53
N ALA A 80 3.06 6.26 5.43
CA ALA A 80 2.18 6.26 6.59
C ALA A 80 2.57 5.17 7.61
N VAL A 81 2.89 3.96 7.11
CA VAL A 81 3.35 2.84 7.95
C VAL A 81 4.72 3.16 8.56
N ALA A 82 5.62 3.74 7.77
CA ALA A 82 6.94 4.15 8.26
C ALA A 82 6.85 5.25 9.34
N ASP A 83 6.00 6.26 9.16
CA ASP A 83 5.79 7.33 10.15
C ASP A 83 5.14 6.79 11.43
N ALA A 84 4.18 5.86 11.31
CA ALA A 84 3.57 5.17 12.44
C ALA A 84 4.60 4.36 13.25
N ALA A 85 5.43 3.56 12.57
CA ALA A 85 6.51 2.81 13.21
C ALA A 85 7.54 3.72 13.88
N TYR A 86 7.93 4.80 13.21
CA TYR A 86 8.86 5.79 13.76
C TYR A 86 8.30 6.48 15.01
N LYS A 87 7.02 6.89 14.99
CA LYS A 87 6.33 7.46 16.15
C LYS A 87 6.21 6.46 17.30
N ALA A 88 5.93 5.19 17.01
CA ALA A 88 5.86 4.14 18.02
C ALA A 88 7.21 3.99 18.75
N MET A 89 8.32 3.92 18.00
CA MET A 89 9.67 3.89 18.57
C MET A 89 9.97 5.15 19.38
N LYS A 90 9.73 6.35 18.83
CA LYS A 90 10.09 7.62 19.47
C LYS A 90 9.26 7.94 20.72
N ARG A 91 7.95 7.70 20.68
CA ARG A 91 7.03 8.08 21.78
C ARG A 91 6.92 7.01 22.85
N ARG A 92 6.93 5.72 22.45
CA ARG A 92 6.68 4.60 23.36
C ARG A 92 7.95 3.87 23.78
N ALA A 93 9.12 4.23 23.22
CA ALA A 93 10.40 3.56 23.43
C ALA A 93 10.27 2.03 23.24
N LYS A 94 9.47 1.63 22.24
CA LYS A 94 9.20 0.23 21.91
C LYS A 94 9.94 -0.13 20.64
N ASP A 95 10.67 -1.25 20.68
CA ASP A 95 11.23 -1.85 19.49
C ASP A 95 10.10 -2.20 18.52
N THR A 96 10.24 -1.73 17.28
CA THR A 96 9.24 -1.91 16.23
C THR A 96 9.91 -2.60 15.05
N CYS A 97 9.25 -3.59 14.47
CA CYS A 97 9.67 -4.21 13.23
C CYS A 97 8.58 -4.01 12.17
N ILE A 98 9.00 -3.94 10.91
CA ILE A 98 8.10 -3.98 9.75
C ILE A 98 8.36 -5.31 9.06
N VAL A 99 7.32 -6.10 8.86
CA VAL A 99 7.37 -7.39 8.20
C VAL A 99 6.90 -7.21 6.77
N ILE A 100 7.77 -7.57 5.82
CA ILE A 100 7.45 -7.57 4.40
C ILE A 100 7.27 -9.01 3.96
N SER A 101 6.08 -9.34 3.49
CA SER A 101 5.72 -10.66 3.00
C SER A 101 5.24 -10.59 1.56
N GLY A 102 5.67 -11.53 0.74
CA GLY A 102 5.27 -11.59 -0.66
C GLY A 102 6.13 -12.58 -1.43
N PRO A 103 5.61 -13.12 -2.54
CA PRO A 103 6.42 -13.87 -3.48
C PRO A 103 7.60 -13.03 -3.94
N VAL A 104 8.79 -13.63 -3.95
CA VAL A 104 9.98 -12.99 -4.51
C VAL A 104 9.70 -12.64 -5.98
N PRO A 105 10.08 -11.44 -6.45
CA PRO A 105 9.98 -11.10 -7.86
C PRO A 105 10.83 -12.09 -8.67
N THR A 106 10.19 -13.12 -9.22
CA THR A 106 10.89 -14.16 -9.98
C THR A 106 11.02 -13.64 -11.41
N GLY A 107 11.93 -12.69 -11.64
CA GLY A 107 11.88 -11.86 -12.86
C GLY A 107 13.16 -11.18 -13.33
N GLN A 108 14.35 -11.61 -12.90
CA GLN A 108 15.59 -11.34 -13.65
C GLN A 108 16.25 -12.66 -14.06
N ASN A 109 15.51 -13.50 -14.80
CA ASN A 109 16.12 -14.54 -15.63
C ASN A 109 15.79 -14.21 -17.10
N PRO A 110 16.78 -13.94 -17.96
CA PRO A 110 16.57 -13.49 -19.35
C PRO A 110 15.89 -14.53 -20.28
N GLN A 111 15.48 -15.69 -19.75
CA GLN A 111 14.96 -16.85 -20.49
C GLN A 111 13.51 -17.24 -20.10
N ARG A 112 12.89 -16.58 -19.13
CA ARG A 112 11.47 -16.78 -18.79
C ARG A 112 10.77 -15.43 -18.74
N GLY A 113 9.68 -15.28 -19.49
CA GLY A 113 8.83 -14.08 -19.45
C GLY A 113 8.33 -13.78 -18.03
N PRO A 114 7.88 -12.53 -17.76
CA PRO A 114 7.52 -12.08 -16.43
C PRO A 114 6.44 -12.98 -15.82
N SER A 115 6.72 -13.57 -14.65
CA SER A 115 5.70 -14.30 -13.88
C SER A 115 4.78 -13.30 -13.16
N PRO A 116 3.47 -13.57 -13.05
CA PRO A 116 2.47 -12.53 -12.78
C PRO A 116 2.13 -12.33 -11.29
N SER A 117 3.06 -12.48 -10.35
CA SER A 117 2.75 -12.20 -8.93
C SER A 117 3.40 -10.90 -8.43
N PRO A 118 2.79 -9.72 -8.68
CA PRO A 118 3.29 -8.40 -8.28
C PRO A 118 2.87 -7.95 -6.86
N LEU A 119 2.24 -8.81 -6.06
CA LEU A 119 1.64 -8.42 -4.77
C LEU A 119 2.64 -8.60 -3.63
N SER A 120 2.83 -7.56 -2.83
CA SER A 120 3.58 -7.58 -1.57
C SER A 120 2.73 -6.99 -0.47
N ILE A 121 2.75 -7.59 0.72
CA ILE A 121 2.01 -7.16 1.90
C ILE A 121 3.02 -6.72 2.94
N LEU A 122 2.86 -5.51 3.46
CA LEU A 122 3.68 -4.94 4.51
C LEU A 122 2.83 -4.73 5.77
N SER A 123 3.25 -5.32 6.89
CA SER A 123 2.61 -5.23 8.19
C SER A 123 3.60 -4.78 9.26
#